data_AF-A0A7Y1U315-F1
#
_entry.id   AF-A0A7Y1U315-F1
#
_cell.length_a   1.000
_cell.length_b   1.000
_cell.length_c   1.000
_cell.angle_alpha   90.00
_cell.angle_beta   90.00
_cell.angle_gamma   90.00
#
_symmetry.space_group_name_H-M   'P 1'
#
loop_
_entity.id
_entity.type
_entity.pdbx_description
1 polymer ?
#
loop_
_entity_poly.entity_id
_entity_poly.type
_entity_poly.pdbx_seq_one_letter_code
_entity_poly.pdbx_strand_id
1 'polypeptide(L)'
;MCGQPRRQAVEREKALEMALGQIEKQFGAGSVMRMGEKGSMAIGSVPTGALALDLALGIGGLPRGRVTEIYGPESSGKSTLATHVVAEAQRNGGTCAYIDAEHAMDPIYAKAIGVDIDSLLISQPDTGEQALEICDMLVRSGALDVIVIDSVAALTPKAEIEGDMGDHHVGAQARLMSQALRKLTGNLNKTDTICIFINQLREKIGVMFGSPETTPGGRALKFYSSVRLDIRRIESIKQGAEVVGNRTRVKVVKNKVAPPFRQAEFDIMYGVGISREGSVLDLAAEHDVVKKSGAWYTYEGEQLGQGREKAKDFLTENPELMVEITDRVTKLVMPQPEEDIDLTDGDEFSDADDEPILLDD
;
A
#
# COMPACT_ATOMS: atom_id res chain seq x y z
N MET A 1 -10.28 53.20 25.00
CA MET A 1 -11.20 52.13 24.54
C MET A 1 -10.36 50.99 23.99
N CYS A 2 -9.98 50.01 24.81
CA CYS A 2 -9.20 48.85 24.37
C CYS A 2 -9.56 47.68 25.29
N GLY A 3 -10.49 46.82 24.86
CA GLY A 3 -11.00 45.73 25.71
C GLY A 3 -12.05 44.82 25.09
N GLN A 4 -12.41 45.02 23.81
CA GLN A 4 -13.44 44.23 23.12
C GLN A 4 -12.97 42.91 22.45
N PRO A 5 -11.73 42.72 21.95
CA PRO A 5 -11.39 41.51 21.18
C PRO A 5 -11.31 40.24 22.04
N ARG A 6 -10.77 40.33 23.27
CA ARG A 6 -10.64 39.17 24.19
C ARG A 6 -12.00 38.61 24.65
N ARG A 7 -13.02 39.46 24.79
CA ARG A 7 -14.35 39.03 25.27
C ARG A 7 -15.15 38.29 24.20
N GLN A 8 -15.01 38.69 22.93
CA GLN A 8 -15.60 37.98 21.78
C GLN A 8 -14.94 36.62 21.51
N ALA A 9 -13.63 36.49 21.74
CA ALA A 9 -12.92 35.22 21.60
C ALA A 9 -13.48 34.15 22.57
N VAL A 10 -13.68 34.52 23.85
CA VAL A 10 -14.24 33.62 24.88
C VAL A 10 -15.69 33.20 24.56
N GLU A 11 -16.52 34.08 24.02
CA GLU A 11 -17.88 33.73 23.59
C GLU A 11 -17.90 32.79 22.37
N ARG A 12 -16.97 32.97 21.42
CA ARG A 12 -16.82 32.09 20.26
C ARG A 12 -16.33 30.71 20.67
N GLU A 13 -15.39 30.63 21.60
CA GLU A 13 -14.86 29.37 22.12
C GLU A 13 -15.93 28.56 22.85
N LYS A 14 -16.71 29.22 23.70
CA LYS A 14 -17.85 28.57 24.37
C LYS A 14 -18.92 28.08 23.38
N ALA A 15 -19.21 28.87 22.34
CA ALA A 15 -20.14 28.45 21.28
C ALA A 15 -19.60 27.24 20.49
N LEU A 16 -18.30 27.21 20.23
CA LEU A 16 -17.61 26.10 19.58
C LEU A 16 -17.68 24.83 20.45
N GLU A 17 -17.37 24.91 21.74
CA GLU A 17 -17.46 23.77 22.67
C GLU A 17 -18.87 23.19 22.75
N MET A 18 -19.90 24.05 22.82
CA MET A 18 -21.28 23.58 22.79
C MET A 18 -21.62 22.87 21.48
N ALA A 19 -21.15 23.40 20.33
CA ALA A 19 -21.36 22.77 19.04
C ALA A 19 -20.64 21.41 18.95
N LEU A 20 -19.39 21.32 19.41
CA LEU A 20 -18.62 20.07 19.50
C LEU A 20 -19.35 19.04 20.36
N GLY A 21 -19.81 19.42 21.55
CA GLY A 21 -20.57 18.53 22.44
C GLY A 21 -21.92 18.08 21.87
N GLN A 22 -22.60 18.93 21.10
CA GLN A 22 -23.82 18.55 20.38
C GLN A 22 -23.53 17.54 19.25
N ILE A 23 -22.45 17.75 18.50
CA ILE A 23 -22.01 16.85 17.43
C ILE A 23 -21.65 15.48 18.02
N GLU A 24 -20.85 15.42 19.08
CA GLU A 24 -20.51 14.14 19.74
C GLU A 24 -21.74 13.42 20.30
N LYS A 25 -22.69 14.15 20.89
CA LYS A 25 -23.92 13.56 21.41
C LYS A 25 -24.82 12.99 20.30
N GLN A 26 -24.85 13.63 19.13
CA GLN A 26 -25.68 13.20 18.00
C GLN A 26 -25.03 12.08 17.17
N PHE A 27 -23.71 12.14 16.98
CA PHE A 27 -23.00 11.30 16.01
C PHE A 27 -21.99 10.32 16.66
N GLY A 28 -21.84 10.37 17.98
CA GLY A 28 -20.95 9.51 18.76
C GLY A 28 -19.61 10.19 19.11
N ALA A 29 -18.93 9.62 20.11
CA ALA A 29 -17.61 10.07 20.52
C ALA A 29 -16.63 9.98 19.34
N GLY A 30 -15.85 11.05 19.12
CA GLY A 30 -14.90 11.10 18.00
C GLY A 30 -15.47 11.43 16.63
N SER A 31 -16.74 11.83 16.56
CA SER A 31 -17.34 12.38 15.34
C SER A 31 -16.76 13.74 14.93
N VAL A 32 -16.23 14.49 15.90
CA VAL A 32 -15.47 15.73 15.70
C VAL A 32 -14.40 15.83 16.77
N MET A 33 -13.16 16.16 16.39
CA MET A 33 -12.01 16.24 17.29
C MET A 33 -11.05 17.31 16.77
N ARG A 34 -10.21 17.89 17.65
CA ARG A 34 -9.11 18.74 17.17
C ARG A 34 -8.02 17.86 16.56
N MET A 35 -7.36 18.36 15.51
CA MET A 35 -6.38 17.59 14.76
C MET A 35 -5.15 17.18 15.59
N GLY A 36 -4.76 17.99 16.58
CA GLY A 36 -3.65 17.70 17.51
C GLY A 36 -4.02 16.90 18.77
N GLU A 37 -5.31 16.66 19.05
CA GLU A 37 -5.74 15.83 20.20
C GLU A 37 -5.59 14.33 19.94
N LYS A 38 -5.43 13.94 18.67
CA LYS A 38 -4.88 12.63 18.33
C LYS A 38 -3.38 12.70 18.53
N GLY A 39 -2.87 12.11 19.62
CA GLY A 39 -1.45 11.73 19.71
C GLY A 39 -1.01 11.10 18.39
N SER A 40 0.23 11.37 17.97
CA SER A 40 0.74 11.20 16.59
C SER A 40 -0.03 10.11 15.84
N MET A 41 -0.75 10.49 14.78
CA MET A 41 -1.48 9.53 13.94
C MET A 41 -0.46 8.65 13.17
N ALA A 42 0.24 7.77 13.89
CA ALA A 42 1.01 6.70 13.31
C ALA A 42 0.01 5.77 12.63
N ILE A 43 -0.17 5.97 11.33
CA ILE A 43 -1.00 5.10 10.50
C ILE A 43 -0.33 3.73 10.54
N GLY A 44 -0.97 2.77 11.20
CA GLY A 44 -0.50 1.39 11.22
C GLY A 44 -0.33 0.85 9.80
N SER A 45 0.69 0.03 9.60
CA SER A 45 1.01 -0.54 8.29
C SER A 45 1.18 -2.06 8.36
N VAL A 46 1.08 -2.71 7.20
CA VAL A 46 1.45 -4.12 7.01
C VAL A 46 2.58 -4.17 5.98
N PRO A 47 3.72 -4.82 6.29
CA PRO A 47 4.83 -4.97 5.35
C PRO A 47 4.40 -5.62 4.03
N THR A 48 5.05 -5.23 2.94
CA THR A 48 4.74 -5.76 1.61
C THR A 48 5.44 -7.08 1.30
N GLY A 49 6.37 -7.51 2.15
CA GLY A 49 7.30 -8.60 1.89
C GLY A 49 8.47 -8.19 0.98
N ALA A 50 8.50 -6.94 0.50
CA ALA A 50 9.60 -6.35 -0.25
C ALA A 50 10.16 -5.14 0.49
N LEU A 51 11.29 -5.31 1.17
CA LEU A 51 11.90 -4.26 2.00
C LEU A 51 12.09 -2.94 1.23
N ALA A 52 12.57 -3.01 -0.02
CA ALA A 52 12.73 -1.81 -0.85
C ALA A 52 11.41 -1.06 -1.05
N LEU A 53 10.28 -1.77 -1.18
CA LEU A 53 8.97 -1.16 -1.34
C LEU A 53 8.47 -0.59 -0.01
N ASP A 54 8.70 -1.27 1.11
CA ASP A 54 8.33 -0.78 2.45
C ASP A 54 9.02 0.56 2.77
N LEU A 55 10.31 0.67 2.44
CA LEU A 55 11.07 1.93 2.53
C LEU A 55 10.56 3.00 1.56
N ALA A 56 10.23 2.62 0.31
CA ALA A 56 9.68 3.53 -0.68
C ALA A 56 8.27 4.05 -0.31
N LEU A 57 7.50 3.28 0.46
CA LEU A 57 6.18 3.68 0.98
C LEU A 57 6.28 4.67 2.14
N GLY A 58 7.44 4.74 2.83
CA GLY A 58 7.76 5.72 3.86
C GLY A 58 7.17 5.44 5.25
N ILE A 59 6.19 4.54 5.35
CA ILE A 59 5.57 4.10 6.62
C ILE A 59 5.80 2.61 6.91
N GLY A 60 6.71 1.97 6.16
CA GLY A 60 7.09 0.57 6.38
C GLY A 60 6.12 -0.48 5.83
N GLY A 61 5.17 -0.07 4.99
CA GLY A 61 4.22 -1.01 4.39
C GLY A 61 2.95 -0.35 3.85
N LEU A 62 1.93 -1.16 3.58
CA LEU A 62 0.62 -0.66 3.15
C LEU A 62 -0.19 -0.12 4.34
N PRO A 63 -0.85 1.04 4.21
CA PRO A 63 -1.57 1.67 5.31
C PRO A 63 -2.87 0.95 5.66
N ARG A 64 -3.07 0.67 6.95
CA ARG A 64 -4.31 0.11 7.53
C ARG A 64 -5.51 1.01 7.32
N GLY A 65 -6.68 0.38 7.15
CA GLY A 65 -7.96 1.05 6.95
C GLY A 65 -8.08 1.83 5.62
N ARG A 66 -7.23 1.54 4.63
CA ARG A 66 -7.18 2.24 3.35
C ARG A 66 -7.28 1.28 2.17
N VAL A 67 -7.60 1.87 1.02
CA VAL A 67 -7.57 1.20 -0.28
C VAL A 67 -6.20 1.37 -0.92
N THR A 68 -5.63 0.28 -1.43
CA THR A 68 -4.43 0.24 -2.26
C THR A 68 -4.76 -0.34 -3.64
N GLU A 69 -4.31 0.29 -4.71
CA GLU A 69 -4.41 -0.28 -6.06
C GLU A 69 -3.02 -0.74 -6.53
N ILE A 70 -2.90 -2.01 -6.93
CA ILE A 70 -1.70 -2.57 -7.56
C ILE A 70 -2.04 -2.84 -9.02
N TYR A 71 -1.38 -2.16 -9.95
CA TYR A 71 -1.67 -2.28 -11.38
C TYR A 71 -0.40 -2.37 -12.23
N GLY A 72 -0.53 -2.95 -13.41
CA GLY A 72 0.60 -3.14 -14.32
C GLY A 72 0.29 -4.14 -15.44
N PRO A 73 1.27 -4.41 -16.33
CA PRO A 73 1.15 -5.38 -17.41
C PRO A 73 0.84 -6.80 -16.91
N GLU A 74 0.45 -7.72 -17.80
CA GLU A 74 0.44 -9.15 -17.45
C GLU A 74 1.81 -9.63 -16.95
N SER A 75 1.80 -10.64 -16.08
CA SER A 75 3.02 -11.29 -15.57
C SER A 75 4.05 -10.34 -14.94
N SER A 76 3.63 -9.15 -14.49
CA SER A 76 4.49 -8.18 -13.81
C SER A 76 4.70 -8.47 -12.31
N GLY A 77 3.98 -9.42 -11.74
CA GLY A 77 4.07 -9.80 -10.32
C GLY A 77 3.00 -9.18 -9.41
N LYS A 78 1.89 -8.68 -9.96
CA LYS A 78 0.77 -8.08 -9.19
C LYS A 78 0.23 -9.02 -8.10
N SER A 79 -0.22 -10.20 -8.50
CA SER A 79 -0.78 -11.20 -7.58
C SER A 79 0.29 -11.75 -6.64
N THR A 80 1.54 -11.91 -7.10
CA THR A 80 2.68 -12.26 -6.22
C THR A 80 2.85 -11.23 -5.10
N LEU A 81 2.90 -9.93 -5.42
CA LEU A 81 3.05 -8.87 -4.43
C LEU A 81 1.86 -8.84 -3.44
N ALA A 82 0.63 -8.96 -3.93
CA ALA A 82 -0.55 -9.02 -3.05
C ALA A 82 -0.51 -10.25 -2.13
N THR A 83 -0.08 -11.40 -2.66
CA THR A 83 0.08 -12.65 -1.90
C THR A 83 1.16 -12.53 -0.82
N HIS A 84 2.25 -11.81 -1.08
CA HIS A 84 3.25 -11.50 -0.05
C HIS A 84 2.68 -10.61 1.06
N VAL A 85 1.87 -9.61 0.74
CA VAL A 85 1.19 -8.79 1.77
C VAL A 85 0.28 -9.67 2.64
N VAL A 86 -0.45 -10.62 2.04
CA VAL A 86 -1.27 -11.59 2.78
C VAL A 86 -0.41 -12.46 3.70
N ALA A 87 0.72 -12.99 3.20
CA ALA A 87 1.64 -13.79 4.00
C ALA A 87 2.22 -12.99 5.18
N GLU A 88 2.61 -11.73 4.97
CA GLU A 88 3.11 -10.84 6.03
C GLU A 88 2.02 -10.51 7.05
N ALA A 89 0.78 -10.27 6.63
CA ALA A 89 -0.33 -10.07 7.56
C ALA A 89 -0.60 -11.31 8.42
N GLN A 90 -0.63 -12.51 7.82
CA GLN A 90 -0.83 -13.76 8.56
C GLN A 90 0.32 -14.06 9.52
N ARG A 91 1.58 -13.81 9.12
CA ARG A 91 2.75 -13.94 10.00
C ARG A 91 2.65 -13.05 11.24
N ASN A 92 2.00 -11.90 11.11
CA ASN A 92 1.72 -10.98 12.21
C ASN A 92 0.42 -11.31 12.97
N GLY A 93 -0.15 -12.51 12.77
CA GLY A 93 -1.35 -12.99 13.45
C GLY A 93 -2.66 -12.44 12.89
N GLY A 94 -2.61 -11.77 11.73
CA GLY A 94 -3.78 -11.16 11.10
C GLY A 94 -4.62 -12.15 10.29
N THR A 95 -5.91 -11.84 10.12
CA THR A 95 -6.81 -12.64 9.29
C THR A 95 -6.95 -12.02 7.91
N CYS A 96 -6.87 -12.84 6.87
CA CYS A 96 -6.87 -12.38 5.48
C CYS A 96 -7.99 -13.01 4.66
N ALA A 97 -8.42 -12.28 3.62
CA ALA A 97 -9.36 -12.78 2.62
C ALA A 97 -8.88 -12.48 1.20
N TYR A 98 -9.23 -13.37 0.26
CA TYR A 98 -8.92 -13.24 -1.16
C TYR A 98 -10.20 -13.44 -1.98
N ILE A 99 -10.59 -12.40 -2.72
CA ILE A 99 -11.69 -12.43 -3.67
C ILE A 99 -11.09 -12.67 -5.05
N ASP A 100 -11.07 -13.94 -5.47
CA ASP A 100 -10.50 -14.41 -6.72
C ASP A 100 -11.58 -14.40 -7.82
N ALA A 101 -11.77 -13.24 -8.43
CA ALA A 101 -12.66 -13.05 -9.58
C ALA A 101 -12.02 -13.51 -10.90
N GLU A 102 -10.69 -13.66 -10.98
CA GLU A 102 -10.02 -14.23 -12.14
C GLU A 102 -9.99 -15.77 -12.15
N HIS A 103 -10.38 -16.42 -11.05
CA HIS A 103 -10.30 -17.88 -10.85
C HIS A 103 -8.90 -18.44 -11.11
N ALA A 104 -7.87 -17.68 -10.75
CA ALA A 104 -6.47 -17.92 -11.13
C ALA A 104 -5.54 -18.12 -9.94
N MET A 105 -6.05 -18.13 -8.71
CA MET A 105 -5.23 -18.31 -7.53
C MET A 105 -4.66 -19.74 -7.46
N ASP A 106 -3.34 -19.87 -7.35
CA ASP A 106 -2.64 -21.14 -7.16
C ASP A 106 -2.28 -21.34 -5.67
N PRO A 107 -2.94 -22.27 -4.95
CA PRO A 107 -2.65 -22.54 -3.54
C PRO A 107 -1.24 -23.06 -3.29
N ILE A 108 -0.64 -23.78 -4.25
CA ILE A 108 0.73 -24.33 -4.13
C ILE A 108 1.72 -23.18 -4.11
N TYR A 109 1.59 -22.24 -5.06
CA TYR A 109 2.46 -21.07 -5.14
C TYR A 109 2.24 -20.12 -3.95
N ALA A 110 0.99 -19.90 -3.53
CA ALA A 110 0.70 -19.10 -2.33
C ALA A 110 1.33 -19.71 -1.06
N LYS A 111 1.28 -21.03 -0.91
CA LYS A 111 1.96 -21.73 0.18
C LYS A 111 3.47 -21.59 0.12
N ALA A 112 4.06 -21.63 -1.08
CA ALA A 112 5.49 -21.44 -1.28
C ALA A 112 5.96 -20.02 -0.88
N ILE A 113 5.13 -19.00 -1.13
CA ILE A 113 5.34 -17.62 -0.64
C ILE A 113 5.26 -17.53 0.90
N GLY A 114 4.53 -18.46 1.52
CA GLY A 114 4.35 -18.55 2.96
C GLY A 114 2.98 -18.10 3.46
N VAL A 115 1.96 -18.10 2.59
CA VAL A 115 0.56 -17.97 3.00
C VAL A 115 0.13 -19.23 3.74
N ASP A 116 -0.53 -19.05 4.88
CA ASP A 116 -1.27 -20.11 5.55
C ASP A 116 -2.60 -20.32 4.83
N ILE A 117 -2.63 -21.33 3.95
CA ILE A 117 -3.78 -21.66 3.10
C ILE A 117 -4.98 -22.12 3.93
N ASP A 118 -4.75 -22.75 5.09
CA ASP A 118 -5.83 -23.32 5.89
C ASP A 118 -6.64 -22.24 6.61
N SER A 119 -6.03 -21.07 6.89
CA SER A 119 -6.69 -19.92 7.50
C SER A 119 -7.10 -18.82 6.52
N LEU A 120 -6.67 -18.88 5.25
CA LEU A 120 -7.01 -17.88 4.25
C LEU A 120 -8.48 -18.04 3.80
N LEU A 121 -9.29 -16.99 3.97
CA LEU A 121 -10.65 -16.97 3.43
C LEU A 121 -10.60 -16.72 1.92
N ILE A 122 -11.20 -17.61 1.12
CA ILE A 122 -11.26 -17.46 -0.33
C ILE A 122 -12.72 -17.36 -0.78
N SER A 123 -13.00 -16.45 -1.71
CA SER A 123 -14.27 -16.35 -2.41
C SER A 123 -14.04 -16.27 -3.90
N GLN A 124 -14.78 -17.08 -4.66
CA GLN A 124 -14.80 -17.09 -6.12
C GLN A 124 -16.20 -16.68 -6.59
N PRO A 125 -16.46 -15.36 -6.71
CA PRO A 125 -17.80 -14.83 -7.01
C PRO A 125 -18.15 -14.98 -8.49
N ASP A 126 -19.44 -15.13 -8.78
CA ASP A 126 -19.99 -15.20 -10.12
C ASP A 126 -20.13 -13.81 -10.77
N THR A 127 -20.32 -12.75 -9.96
CA THR A 127 -20.58 -11.38 -10.45
C THR A 127 -19.78 -10.32 -9.68
N GLY A 128 -19.55 -9.17 -10.32
CA GLY A 128 -18.86 -8.03 -9.70
C GLY A 128 -19.63 -7.46 -8.50
N GLU A 129 -20.96 -7.43 -8.55
CA GLU A 129 -21.80 -7.03 -7.42
C GLU A 129 -21.58 -7.96 -6.22
N GLN A 130 -21.67 -9.28 -6.44
CA GLN A 130 -21.47 -10.29 -5.39
C GLN A 130 -20.08 -10.19 -4.77
N ALA A 131 -19.04 -10.03 -5.60
CA ALA A 131 -17.66 -9.86 -5.14
C ALA A 131 -17.51 -8.68 -4.16
N LEU A 132 -18.08 -7.53 -4.52
CA LEU A 132 -17.99 -6.30 -3.73
C LEU A 132 -18.89 -6.35 -2.49
N GLU A 133 -20.03 -7.03 -2.54
CA GLU A 133 -20.90 -7.27 -1.38
C GLU A 133 -20.24 -8.20 -0.35
N ILE A 134 -19.61 -9.30 -0.81
CA ILE A 134 -18.84 -10.20 0.04
C ILE A 134 -17.69 -9.44 0.71
N CYS A 135 -16.93 -8.65 -0.05
CA CYS A 135 -15.88 -7.79 0.49
C CYS A 135 -16.42 -6.85 1.58
N ASP A 136 -17.53 -6.17 1.33
CA ASP A 136 -18.12 -5.21 2.26
C ASP A 136 -18.68 -5.88 3.53
N MET A 137 -19.25 -7.09 3.42
CA MET A 137 -19.69 -7.90 4.57
C MET A 137 -18.50 -8.36 5.42
N LEU A 138 -17.45 -8.84 4.77
CA LEU A 138 -16.23 -9.30 5.43
C LEU A 138 -15.52 -8.15 6.15
N VAL A 139 -15.38 -6.99 5.53
CA VAL A 139 -14.80 -5.79 6.16
C VAL A 139 -15.62 -5.37 7.38
N ARG A 140 -16.96 -5.32 7.27
CA ARG A 140 -17.85 -4.95 8.38
C ARG A 140 -17.75 -5.85 9.60
N SER A 141 -17.29 -7.09 9.45
CA SER A 141 -17.11 -8.00 10.59
C SER A 141 -16.08 -7.49 11.60
N GLY A 142 -15.17 -6.60 11.16
CA GLY A 142 -14.06 -6.11 11.98
C GLY A 142 -12.96 -7.15 12.23
N ALA A 143 -13.06 -8.34 11.63
CA ALA A 143 -12.14 -9.44 11.88
C ALA A 143 -11.00 -9.55 10.86
N LEU A 144 -10.97 -8.71 9.81
CA LEU A 144 -9.99 -8.79 8.73
C LEU A 144 -8.92 -7.69 8.81
N ASP A 145 -7.68 -8.10 8.62
CA ASP A 145 -6.53 -7.22 8.46
C ASP A 145 -6.30 -6.85 6.99
N VAL A 146 -6.39 -7.83 6.08
CA VAL A 146 -6.15 -7.63 4.64
C VAL A 146 -7.21 -8.36 3.83
N ILE A 147 -7.75 -7.67 2.82
CA ILE A 147 -8.58 -8.27 1.78
C ILE A 147 -8.04 -7.90 0.40
N VAL A 148 -7.85 -8.91 -0.46
CA VAL A 148 -7.41 -8.74 -1.86
C VAL A 148 -8.59 -8.99 -2.80
N ILE A 149 -8.72 -8.17 -3.84
CA ILE A 149 -9.65 -8.38 -4.95
C ILE A 149 -8.84 -8.52 -6.24
N ASP A 150 -8.83 -9.73 -6.79
CA ASP A 150 -8.09 -10.12 -8.00
C ASP A 150 -9.06 -10.57 -9.09
N SER A 151 -9.44 -9.73 -10.06
CA SER A 151 -9.01 -8.35 -10.27
C SER A 151 -10.20 -7.46 -10.62
N VAL A 152 -9.99 -6.13 -10.59
CA VAL A 152 -11.02 -5.15 -10.99
C VAL A 152 -11.53 -5.42 -12.41
N ALA A 153 -10.67 -5.89 -13.31
CA ALA A 153 -11.06 -6.18 -14.69
C ALA A 153 -12.11 -7.30 -14.77
N ALA A 154 -12.06 -8.26 -13.84
CA ALA A 154 -12.97 -9.40 -13.76
C ALA A 154 -14.24 -9.14 -12.94
N LEU A 155 -14.40 -7.94 -12.37
CA LEU A 155 -15.64 -7.53 -11.69
C LEU A 155 -16.73 -7.19 -12.71
N THR A 156 -17.21 -8.21 -13.42
CA THR A 156 -18.21 -8.06 -14.48
C THR A 156 -19.61 -7.90 -13.87
N PRO A 157 -20.34 -6.83 -14.19
CA PRO A 157 -21.70 -6.63 -13.69
C PRO A 157 -22.63 -7.76 -14.08
N LYS A 158 -23.57 -8.12 -13.21
CA LYS A 158 -24.56 -9.19 -13.47
C LYS A 158 -25.27 -9.05 -14.82
N ALA A 159 -25.70 -7.82 -15.16
CA ALA A 159 -26.38 -7.55 -16.42
C ALA A 159 -25.51 -7.84 -17.66
N GLU A 160 -24.19 -7.70 -17.55
CA GLU A 160 -23.26 -8.01 -18.64
C GLU A 160 -23.02 -9.52 -18.77
N ILE A 161 -23.10 -10.28 -17.67
CA ILE A 161 -22.99 -11.74 -17.68
C ILE A 161 -24.26 -12.40 -18.23
N GLU A 162 -25.43 -11.87 -17.88
CA GLU A 162 -26.73 -12.39 -18.35
C GLU A 162 -27.10 -11.90 -19.76
N GLY A 163 -26.42 -10.87 -20.27
CA GLY A 163 -26.63 -10.31 -21.61
C GLY A 163 -25.98 -11.13 -22.72
N ASP A 164 -26.34 -10.81 -23.96
CA ASP A 164 -25.76 -11.48 -25.13
C ASP A 164 -24.41 -10.87 -25.51
N MET A 165 -23.54 -11.68 -26.13
CA MET A 165 -22.26 -11.18 -26.65
C MET A 165 -22.49 -10.09 -27.70
N GLY A 166 -22.03 -8.88 -27.40
CA GLY A 166 -22.20 -7.69 -28.26
C GLY A 166 -23.16 -6.66 -27.69
N ASP A 167 -23.85 -6.95 -26.59
CA ASP A 167 -24.70 -5.99 -25.91
C ASP A 167 -23.91 -4.81 -25.32
N HIS A 168 -24.45 -3.61 -25.49
CA HIS A 168 -23.79 -2.38 -25.07
C HIS A 168 -24.06 -2.05 -23.61
N HIS A 169 -23.16 -2.45 -22.72
CA HIS A 169 -23.21 -2.15 -21.29
C HIS A 169 -22.31 -0.96 -20.89
N VAL A 170 -22.55 0.21 -21.51
CA VAL A 170 -21.66 1.37 -21.38
C VAL A 170 -21.52 1.82 -19.92
N GLY A 171 -20.31 1.70 -19.37
CA GLY A 171 -19.93 2.23 -18.06
C GLY A 171 -20.59 1.54 -16.87
N ALA A 172 -21.15 0.33 -17.04
CA ALA A 172 -21.76 -0.43 -15.95
C ALA A 172 -20.76 -0.70 -14.81
N GLN A 173 -19.59 -1.26 -15.14
CA GLN A 173 -18.52 -1.54 -14.17
C GLN A 173 -18.03 -0.27 -13.44
N ALA A 174 -17.89 0.86 -14.14
CA ALA A 174 -17.45 2.11 -13.53
C ALA A 174 -18.46 2.66 -12.50
N ARG A 175 -19.76 2.51 -12.77
CA ARG A 175 -20.83 2.89 -11.83
C ARG A 175 -20.84 1.98 -10.60
N LEU A 176 -20.72 0.66 -10.82
CA LEU A 176 -20.61 -0.34 -9.76
C LEU A 176 -19.45 -0.02 -8.81
N MET A 177 -18.24 0.17 -9.36
CA MET A 177 -17.05 0.52 -8.58
C MET A 177 -17.23 1.82 -7.80
N SER A 178 -17.84 2.85 -8.41
CA SER A 178 -18.09 4.13 -7.74
C SER A 178 -19.04 3.99 -6.55
N GLN A 179 -20.07 3.16 -6.68
CA GLN A 179 -21.03 2.90 -5.60
C GLN A 179 -20.40 2.07 -4.48
N ALA A 180 -19.67 1.01 -4.83
CA ALA A 180 -19.03 0.11 -3.87
C ALA A 180 -17.95 0.83 -3.06
N LEU A 181 -17.03 1.54 -3.72
CA LEU A 181 -15.95 2.26 -3.02
C LEU A 181 -16.48 3.31 -2.04
N ARG A 182 -17.58 4.00 -2.38
CA ARG A 182 -18.22 4.97 -1.46
C ARG A 182 -18.69 4.33 -0.17
N LYS A 183 -19.15 3.07 -0.21
CA LYS A 183 -19.56 2.30 0.99
C LYS A 183 -18.34 1.73 1.71
N LEU A 184 -17.45 1.07 0.95
CA LEU A 184 -16.29 0.35 1.47
C LEU A 184 -15.33 1.25 2.25
N THR A 185 -14.98 2.44 1.74
CA THR A 185 -13.92 3.25 2.38
C THR A 185 -14.26 3.69 3.80
N GLY A 186 -15.54 3.92 4.10
CA GLY A 186 -15.97 4.24 5.46
C GLY A 186 -15.85 3.06 6.41
N ASN A 187 -16.13 1.84 5.93
CA ASN A 187 -16.02 0.62 6.72
C ASN A 187 -14.55 0.24 6.94
N LEU A 188 -13.73 0.29 5.88
CA LEU A 188 -12.29 0.01 5.95
C LEU A 188 -11.60 0.87 7.02
N ASN A 189 -11.89 2.17 7.05
CA ASN A 189 -11.26 3.06 8.02
C ASN A 189 -11.68 2.77 9.48
N LYS A 190 -12.88 2.22 9.70
CA LYS A 190 -13.37 1.86 11.05
C LYS A 190 -12.81 0.54 11.56
N THR A 191 -12.44 -0.36 10.65
CA THR A 191 -12.00 -1.72 10.98
C THR A 191 -10.51 -1.93 10.77
N ASP A 192 -9.78 -0.87 10.40
CA ASP A 192 -8.35 -0.91 10.08
C ASP A 192 -7.95 -1.96 9.03
N THR A 193 -8.91 -2.41 8.21
CA THR A 193 -8.70 -3.40 7.16
C THR A 193 -8.06 -2.76 5.93
N ILE A 194 -6.98 -3.36 5.42
CA ILE A 194 -6.37 -2.99 4.14
C ILE A 194 -7.15 -3.66 3.01
N CYS A 195 -7.59 -2.88 2.02
CA CYS A 195 -8.24 -3.42 0.83
C CYS A 195 -7.35 -3.21 -0.40
N ILE A 196 -6.87 -4.31 -0.98
CA ILE A 196 -5.99 -4.31 -2.15
C ILE A 196 -6.83 -4.66 -3.38
N PHE A 197 -6.85 -3.75 -4.36
CA PHE A 197 -7.38 -4.04 -5.68
C PHE A 197 -6.23 -4.31 -6.64
N ILE A 198 -6.23 -5.49 -7.25
CA ILE A 198 -5.38 -5.78 -8.40
C ILE A 198 -6.07 -5.27 -9.66
N ASN A 199 -5.32 -4.63 -10.54
CA ASN A 199 -5.86 -4.10 -11.79
C ASN A 199 -4.91 -4.32 -12.97
N GLN A 200 -5.49 -4.39 -14.15
CA GLN A 200 -4.76 -4.60 -15.39
C GLN A 200 -4.58 -3.26 -16.13
N LEU A 201 -3.55 -3.17 -16.97
CA LEU A 201 -3.45 -2.08 -17.93
C LEU A 201 -4.31 -2.37 -19.17
N ARG A 202 -4.88 -1.30 -19.72
CA ARG A 202 -5.56 -1.23 -21.02
C ARG A 202 -5.06 0.01 -21.74
N GLU A 203 -5.21 0.04 -23.05
CA GLU A 203 -4.88 1.23 -23.84
C GLU A 203 -6.14 1.98 -24.26
N LYS A 204 -6.11 3.31 -24.12
CA LYS A 204 -7.15 4.18 -24.63
C LYS A 204 -6.85 4.52 -26.09
N ILE A 205 -7.73 4.08 -26.98
CA ILE A 205 -7.65 4.38 -28.41
C ILE A 205 -7.81 5.90 -28.63
N GLY A 206 -6.98 6.47 -29.52
CA GLY A 206 -7.09 7.87 -29.94
C GLY A 206 -6.33 8.89 -29.10
N VAL A 207 -5.44 8.46 -28.20
CA VAL A 207 -4.53 9.37 -27.47
C VAL A 207 -3.33 9.71 -28.36
N MET A 208 -3.23 10.97 -28.81
CA MET A 208 -2.11 11.46 -29.63
C MET A 208 -0.95 12.06 -28.80
N PHE A 209 -1.19 12.39 -27.53
CA PHE A 209 -0.20 13.01 -26.63
C PHE A 209 -0.34 12.46 -25.21
N GLY A 210 0.79 12.15 -24.56
CA GLY A 210 0.84 11.51 -23.24
C GLY A 210 0.77 9.98 -23.29
N SER A 211 0.66 9.33 -22.13
CA SER A 211 0.54 7.86 -22.05
C SER A 211 -0.88 7.40 -22.44
N PRO A 212 -1.03 6.40 -23.33
CA PRO A 212 -2.32 5.82 -23.66
C PRO A 212 -2.84 4.86 -22.58
N GLU A 213 -2.01 4.50 -21.59
CA GLU A 213 -2.34 3.51 -20.58
C GLU A 213 -3.45 3.98 -19.63
N THR A 214 -4.43 3.12 -19.39
CA THR A 214 -5.53 3.31 -18.45
C THR A 214 -5.81 2.02 -17.68
N THR A 215 -6.56 2.14 -16.58
CA THR A 215 -7.02 1.00 -15.78
C THR A 215 -8.55 0.83 -15.91
N PRO A 216 -9.07 -0.42 -15.94
CA PRO A 216 -10.50 -0.75 -15.82
C PRO A 216 -11.17 -0.23 -14.53
N GLY A 217 -12.51 -0.28 -14.48
CA GLY A 217 -13.29 0.13 -13.30
C GLY A 217 -13.55 1.64 -13.18
N GLY A 218 -13.24 2.43 -14.21
CA GLY A 218 -13.46 3.88 -14.22
C GLY A 218 -12.45 4.66 -13.36
N ARG A 219 -12.82 5.88 -12.94
CA ARG A 219 -11.89 6.77 -12.21
C ARG A 219 -11.98 6.67 -10.70
N ALA A 220 -13.04 6.06 -10.15
CA ALA A 220 -13.31 6.04 -8.72
C ALA A 220 -12.15 5.45 -7.91
N LEU A 221 -11.64 4.28 -8.31
CA LEU A 221 -10.52 3.63 -7.63
C LEU A 221 -9.30 4.54 -7.54
N LYS A 222 -8.95 5.24 -8.63
CA LYS A 222 -7.83 6.20 -8.64
C LYS A 222 -7.96 7.28 -7.57
N PHE A 223 -9.17 7.73 -7.25
CA PHE A 223 -9.41 8.76 -6.24
C PHE A 223 -9.46 8.21 -4.81
N TYR A 224 -10.13 7.07 -4.63
CA TYR A 224 -10.31 6.42 -3.34
C TYR A 224 -9.04 5.71 -2.83
N SER A 225 -8.19 5.19 -3.71
CA SER A 225 -6.91 4.59 -3.30
C SER A 225 -6.03 5.60 -2.58
N SER A 226 -5.53 5.26 -1.39
CA SER A 226 -4.52 6.05 -0.68
C SER A 226 -3.13 5.79 -1.25
N VAL A 227 -2.87 4.55 -1.67
CA VAL A 227 -1.64 4.13 -2.33
C VAL A 227 -1.98 3.55 -3.70
N ARG A 228 -1.18 3.91 -4.72
CA ARG A 228 -1.25 3.28 -6.05
C ARG A 228 0.15 2.86 -6.47
N LEU A 229 0.28 1.60 -6.86
CA LEU A 229 1.54 0.96 -7.23
C LEU A 229 1.50 0.55 -8.71
N ASP A 230 2.43 1.08 -9.51
CA ASP A 230 2.67 0.66 -10.89
C ASP A 230 3.82 -0.36 -10.88
N ILE A 231 3.50 -1.64 -11.08
CA ILE A 231 4.44 -2.75 -11.03
C ILE A 231 4.76 -3.28 -12.43
N ARG A 232 6.06 -3.35 -12.76
CA ARG A 232 6.55 -3.76 -14.07
C ARG A 232 7.75 -4.69 -13.96
N ARG A 233 7.77 -5.73 -14.81
CA ARG A 233 8.99 -6.51 -15.05
C ARG A 233 9.97 -5.65 -15.85
N ILE A 234 11.22 -5.57 -15.40
CA ILE A 234 12.28 -4.79 -16.06
C ILE A 234 13.34 -5.68 -16.75
N GLU A 235 13.72 -6.80 -16.14
CA GLU A 235 14.65 -7.77 -16.74
C GLU A 235 14.34 -9.20 -16.29
N SER A 236 14.85 -10.18 -17.03
CA SER A 236 14.75 -11.60 -16.70
C SER A 236 16.03 -12.07 -16.02
N ILE A 237 15.89 -12.75 -14.88
CA ILE A 237 17.00 -13.31 -14.12
C ILE A 237 17.28 -14.71 -14.68
N LYS A 238 18.53 -14.96 -15.06
CA LYS A 238 18.95 -16.22 -15.69
C LYS A 238 20.02 -16.92 -14.89
N GLN A 239 19.90 -18.25 -14.79
CA GLN A 239 20.96 -19.13 -14.30
C GLN A 239 21.40 -20.04 -15.46
N GLY A 240 22.54 -19.72 -16.06
CA GLY A 240 22.95 -20.34 -17.31
C GLY A 240 21.99 -20.00 -18.45
N ALA A 241 21.30 -21.01 -19.00
CA ALA A 241 20.33 -20.84 -20.08
C ALA A 241 18.87 -20.69 -19.59
N GLU A 242 18.59 -21.03 -18.34
CA GLU A 242 17.24 -21.05 -17.79
C GLU A 242 16.86 -19.70 -17.18
N VAL A 243 15.61 -19.27 -17.37
CA VAL A 243 15.05 -18.08 -16.73
C VAL A 243 14.43 -18.48 -15.41
N VAL A 244 15.05 -18.06 -14.31
CA VAL A 244 14.70 -18.48 -12.93
C VAL A 244 13.87 -17.43 -12.18
N GLY A 245 13.73 -16.23 -12.75
CA GLY A 245 12.94 -15.17 -12.14
C GLY A 245 12.91 -13.90 -12.96
N ASN A 246 12.34 -12.86 -12.38
CA ASN A 246 12.23 -11.53 -12.96
C ASN A 246 12.70 -10.47 -11.96
N ARG A 247 13.48 -9.52 -12.44
CA ARG A 247 13.66 -8.26 -11.73
C ARG A 247 12.43 -7.40 -11.97
N THR A 248 11.88 -6.87 -10.90
CA THR A 248 10.63 -6.13 -10.90
C THR A 248 10.85 -4.76 -10.31
N ARG A 249 10.25 -3.75 -10.94
CA ARG A 249 10.23 -2.38 -10.46
C ARG A 249 8.80 -2.00 -10.09
N VAL A 250 8.65 -1.41 -8.91
CA VAL A 250 7.38 -0.84 -8.44
C VAL A 250 7.55 0.66 -8.26
N LYS A 251 6.69 1.45 -8.90
CA LYS A 251 6.62 2.91 -8.71
C LYS A 251 5.40 3.26 -7.86
N VAL A 252 5.63 4.03 -6.80
CA VAL A 252 4.55 4.58 -5.95
C VAL A 252 3.95 5.81 -6.64
N VAL A 253 2.99 5.61 -7.55
CA VAL A 253 2.42 6.70 -8.36
C VAL A 253 1.44 7.58 -7.59
N LYS A 254 0.96 7.11 -6.44
CA LYS A 254 0.15 7.87 -5.49
C LYS A 254 0.45 7.40 -4.08
N ASN A 255 0.64 8.34 -3.17
CA ASN A 255 0.80 8.08 -1.75
C ASN A 255 0.13 9.23 -0.97
N LYS A 256 -0.80 8.90 -0.07
CA LYS A 256 -1.50 9.85 0.80
C LYS A 256 -0.98 9.82 2.25
N VAL A 257 -0.01 8.97 2.55
CA VAL A 257 0.49 8.72 3.91
C VAL A 257 1.99 9.03 4.04
N ALA A 258 2.70 9.15 2.93
CA ALA A 258 4.07 9.65 2.84
C ALA A 258 4.31 10.29 1.45
N PRO A 259 5.50 10.88 1.19
CA PRO A 259 5.83 11.42 -0.13
C PRO A 259 5.69 10.39 -1.27
N PRO A 260 5.01 10.73 -2.38
CA PRO A 260 4.86 9.84 -3.53
C PRO A 260 6.09 9.82 -4.45
N PHE A 261 6.00 9.04 -5.53
CA PHE A 261 6.94 8.95 -6.66
C PHE A 261 8.29 8.28 -6.41
N ARG A 262 8.51 7.75 -5.21
CA ARG A 262 9.57 6.80 -4.94
C ARG A 262 9.38 5.51 -5.74
N GLN A 263 10.48 4.82 -5.99
CA GLN A 263 10.52 3.56 -6.73
C GLN A 263 11.28 2.52 -5.91
N ALA A 264 10.90 1.27 -6.07
CA ALA A 264 11.55 0.13 -5.45
C ALA A 264 11.84 -0.92 -6.51
N GLU A 265 12.97 -1.60 -6.38
CA GLU A 265 13.33 -2.73 -7.22
C GLU A 265 13.65 -3.95 -6.36
N PHE A 266 13.19 -5.11 -6.82
CA PHE A 266 13.41 -6.38 -6.15
C PHE A 266 13.23 -7.53 -7.14
N ASP A 267 13.71 -8.70 -6.76
CA ASP A 267 13.61 -9.90 -7.58
C ASP A 267 12.38 -10.72 -7.18
N ILE A 268 11.66 -11.22 -8.18
CA ILE A 268 10.63 -12.25 -8.02
C ILE A 268 11.18 -13.54 -8.63
N MET A 269 11.47 -14.51 -7.78
CA MET A 269 11.98 -15.84 -8.15
C MET A 269 10.80 -16.80 -8.37
N TYR A 270 10.83 -17.56 -9.46
CA TYR A 270 9.75 -18.50 -9.76
C TYR A 270 9.68 -19.63 -8.73
N GLY A 271 8.46 -19.96 -8.29
CA GLY A 271 8.23 -20.97 -7.26
C GLY A 271 8.57 -20.56 -5.82
N VAL A 272 9.18 -19.38 -5.60
CA VAL A 272 9.57 -18.89 -4.27
C VAL A 272 8.88 -17.57 -3.91
N GLY A 273 8.81 -16.63 -4.86
CA GLY A 273 8.28 -15.29 -4.62
C GLY A 273 9.36 -14.21 -4.56
N ILE A 274 9.10 -13.13 -3.82
CA ILE A 274 9.99 -11.99 -3.65
C ILE A 274 11.21 -12.42 -2.83
N SER A 275 12.40 -12.20 -3.38
CA SER A 275 13.68 -12.53 -2.74
C SER A 275 14.04 -11.47 -1.71
N ARG A 276 13.84 -11.78 -0.41
CA ARG A 276 14.14 -10.87 0.69
C ARG A 276 15.64 -10.56 0.79
N GLU A 277 16.48 -11.57 0.63
CA GLU A 277 17.95 -11.51 0.72
C GLU A 277 18.52 -10.64 -0.38
N GLY A 278 18.03 -10.82 -1.61
CA GLY A 278 18.35 -9.95 -2.75
C GLY A 278 18.00 -8.50 -2.48
N SER A 279 16.81 -8.21 -1.93
CA SER A 279 16.42 -6.84 -1.59
C SER A 279 17.30 -6.23 -0.51
N VAL A 280 17.63 -6.97 0.55
CA VAL A 280 18.51 -6.50 1.63
C VAL A 280 19.90 -6.20 1.10
N LEU A 281 20.47 -7.11 0.32
CA LEU A 281 21.82 -6.95 -0.23
C LEU A 281 21.92 -5.74 -1.17
N ASP A 282 20.93 -5.55 -2.05
CA ASP A 282 20.93 -4.45 -3.01
C ASP A 282 20.82 -3.10 -2.28
N LEU A 283 19.91 -2.98 -1.31
CA LEU A 283 19.77 -1.76 -0.50
C LEU A 283 21.01 -1.50 0.36
N ALA A 284 21.58 -2.54 0.96
CA ALA A 284 22.78 -2.40 1.76
C ALA A 284 23.99 -1.95 0.93
N ALA A 285 24.07 -2.39 -0.33
CA ALA A 285 25.09 -1.91 -1.26
C ALA A 285 24.82 -0.49 -1.76
N GLU A 286 23.55 -0.11 -1.97
CA GLU A 286 23.16 1.25 -2.37
C GLU A 286 23.46 2.29 -1.28
N HIS A 287 23.32 1.92 0.00
CA HIS A 287 23.54 2.79 1.15
C HIS A 287 24.91 2.62 1.82
N ASP A 288 25.90 2.03 1.13
CA ASP A 288 27.27 1.82 1.61
C ASP A 288 27.41 1.04 2.93
N VAL A 289 26.36 0.30 3.33
CA VAL A 289 26.38 -0.62 4.48
C VAL A 289 27.21 -1.86 4.14
N VAL A 290 27.00 -2.41 2.94
CA VAL A 290 27.81 -3.50 2.38
C VAL A 290 28.70 -2.91 1.29
N LYS A 291 30.02 -3.08 1.44
CA LYS A 291 31.00 -2.57 0.48
C LYS A 291 31.15 -3.51 -0.71
N LYS A 292 31.04 -2.97 -1.91
CA LYS A 292 31.31 -3.69 -3.16
C LYS A 292 32.70 -3.36 -3.69
N SER A 293 33.62 -4.31 -3.62
CA SER A 293 34.99 -4.20 -4.17
C SER A 293 35.14 -5.09 -5.40
N GLY A 294 34.94 -4.52 -6.59
CA GLY A 294 34.86 -5.28 -7.83
C GLY A 294 33.66 -6.22 -7.82
N ALA A 295 33.90 -7.54 -7.81
CA ALA A 295 32.86 -8.55 -7.70
C ALA A 295 32.58 -9.00 -6.25
N TRP A 296 33.34 -8.54 -5.26
CA TRP A 296 33.22 -8.99 -3.87
C TRP A 296 32.28 -8.10 -3.07
N TYR A 297 31.44 -8.72 -2.25
CA TYR A 297 30.58 -8.07 -1.26
C TYR A 297 31.16 -8.31 0.14
N THR A 298 31.36 -7.23 0.90
CA THR A 298 31.98 -7.28 2.24
C THR A 298 31.17 -6.46 3.23
N TYR A 299 30.87 -7.02 4.39
CA TYR A 299 30.23 -6.34 5.53
C TYR A 299 31.17 -6.35 6.73
N GLU A 300 31.49 -5.18 7.28
CA GLU A 300 32.38 -5.03 8.47
C GLU A 300 33.69 -5.84 8.46
N GLY A 301 34.23 -6.12 7.27
CA GLY A 301 35.45 -6.92 7.10
C GLY A 301 35.22 -8.40 6.82
N GLU A 302 34.00 -8.89 7.01
CA GLU A 302 33.55 -10.22 6.62
C GLU A 302 33.15 -10.27 5.14
N GLN A 303 33.63 -11.30 4.42
CA GLN A 303 33.32 -11.49 3.01
C GLN A 303 32.01 -12.28 2.85
N LEU A 304 30.97 -11.60 2.38
CA LEU A 304 29.66 -12.23 2.11
C LEU A 304 29.73 -13.13 0.88
N GLY A 305 30.54 -12.78 -0.12
CA GLY A 305 30.73 -13.62 -1.29
C GLY A 305 31.24 -12.89 -2.53
N GLN A 306 31.65 -13.68 -3.53
CA GLN A 306 32.03 -13.22 -4.85
C GLN A 306 30.84 -13.30 -5.80
N GLY A 307 30.28 -12.15 -6.16
CA GLY A 307 29.08 -12.01 -6.97
C GLY A 307 27.81 -11.99 -6.12
N ARG A 308 26.74 -11.43 -6.70
CA ARG A 308 25.47 -11.17 -6.02
C ARG A 308 24.79 -12.44 -5.51
N GLU A 309 24.75 -13.51 -6.32
CA GLU A 309 24.08 -14.76 -5.94
C GLU A 309 24.77 -15.45 -4.75
N LYS A 310 26.11 -15.54 -4.74
CA LYS A 310 26.83 -16.12 -3.58
C LYS A 310 26.62 -15.33 -2.29
N ALA A 311 26.53 -13.99 -2.39
CA ALA A 311 26.25 -13.16 -1.24
C ALA A 311 24.81 -13.33 -0.74
N LYS A 312 23.83 -13.56 -1.63
CA LYS A 312 22.46 -13.91 -1.25
C LYS A 312 22.40 -15.27 -0.55
N ASP A 313 23.08 -16.27 -1.08
CA ASP A 313 23.17 -17.60 -0.46
C ASP A 313 23.76 -17.50 0.96
N PHE A 314 24.84 -16.72 1.12
CA PHE A 314 25.44 -16.47 2.43
C PHE A 314 24.49 -15.80 3.42
N LEU A 315 23.72 -14.80 3.00
CA LEU A 315 22.71 -14.16 3.86
C LEU A 315 21.56 -15.12 4.22
N THR A 316 21.19 -16.02 3.31
CA THR A 316 20.19 -17.07 3.55
C THR A 316 20.66 -18.03 4.64
N GLU A 317 21.94 -18.39 4.62
CA GLU A 317 22.57 -19.28 5.61
C GLU A 317 22.84 -18.58 6.96
N ASN A 318 22.85 -17.25 7.00
CA ASN A 318 23.14 -16.45 8.19
C ASN A 318 22.01 -15.43 8.51
N PRO A 319 20.85 -15.89 9.02
CA PRO A 319 19.70 -15.02 9.27
C PRO A 319 19.94 -13.90 10.29
N GLU A 320 20.79 -14.12 11.29
CA GLU A 320 21.14 -13.11 12.30
C GLU A 320 21.81 -11.90 11.65
N LEU A 321 22.76 -12.14 10.76
CA LEU A 321 23.45 -11.10 10.01
C LEU A 321 22.50 -10.38 9.05
N MET A 322 21.60 -11.11 8.41
CA MET A 322 20.59 -10.52 7.53
C MET A 322 19.67 -9.56 8.31
N VAL A 323 19.26 -9.90 9.53
CA VAL A 323 18.46 -9.03 10.40
C VAL A 323 19.25 -7.79 10.80
N GLU A 324 20.51 -7.95 11.18
CA GLU A 324 21.39 -6.83 11.54
C GLU A 324 21.55 -5.83 10.38
N ILE A 325 21.87 -6.33 9.18
CA ILE A 325 22.02 -5.49 7.98
C ILE A 325 20.68 -4.80 7.65
N THR A 326 19.57 -5.52 7.76
CA THR A 326 18.23 -4.97 7.52
C THR A 326 17.91 -3.82 8.47
N ASP A 327 18.17 -3.97 9.77
CA ASP A 327 17.95 -2.95 10.79
C ASP A 327 18.80 -1.71 10.52
N ARG A 328 20.08 -1.91 10.18
CA ARG A 328 21.00 -0.82 9.85
C ARG A 328 20.57 -0.03 8.62
N VAL A 329 20.17 -0.72 7.55
CA VAL A 329 19.63 -0.08 6.34
C VAL A 329 18.34 0.68 6.67
N THR A 330 17.43 0.07 7.43
CA THR A 330 16.15 0.69 7.78
C THR A 330 16.34 1.97 8.57
N LYS A 331 17.25 1.97 9.57
CA LYS A 331 17.58 3.15 10.38
C LYS A 331 18.21 4.30 9.59
N LEU A 332 18.89 4.01 8.49
CA LEU A 332 19.48 5.03 7.62
C LEU A 332 18.46 5.67 6.68
N VAL A 333 17.46 4.88 6.23
CA VAL A 333 16.51 5.31 5.19
C VAL A 333 15.22 5.87 5.76
N MET A 334 14.73 5.33 6.87
CA MET A 334 13.54 5.86 7.53
C MET A 334 13.92 7.03 8.44
N PRO A 335 13.19 8.16 8.39
CA PRO A 335 13.37 9.23 9.35
C PRO A 335 13.10 8.66 10.75
N GLN A 336 13.98 8.99 11.71
CA GLN A 336 13.69 8.78 13.13
C GLN A 336 12.37 9.49 13.43
N PRO A 337 11.47 8.91 14.25
CA PRO A 337 10.31 9.66 14.72
C PRO A 337 10.84 10.95 15.34
N GLU A 338 10.39 12.10 14.82
CA GLU A 338 10.62 13.37 15.51
C GLU A 338 10.08 13.16 16.93
N GLU A 339 10.94 13.39 17.94
CA GLU A 339 10.50 13.45 19.33
C GLU A 339 9.27 14.37 19.37
N ASP A 340 8.22 13.94 20.08
CA ASP A 340 6.94 14.64 20.16
C ASP A 340 7.19 16.15 20.25
N ILE A 341 6.83 16.90 19.20
CA ILE A 341 6.86 18.35 19.25
C ILE A 341 5.91 18.71 20.39
N ASP A 342 6.49 19.14 21.51
CA ASP A 342 5.74 19.55 22.68
C ASP A 342 4.98 20.83 22.32
N LEU A 343 3.74 20.66 21.86
CA LEU A 343 2.82 21.74 21.48
C LEU A 343 2.38 22.57 22.70
N THR A 344 2.98 22.37 23.89
CA THR A 344 2.69 23.16 25.08
C THR A 344 3.46 24.49 25.14
N ASP A 345 4.53 24.66 24.37
CA ASP A 345 5.14 25.97 24.14
C ASP A 345 4.41 26.66 22.98
N GLY A 346 3.27 27.26 23.31
CA GLY A 346 2.61 28.21 22.42
C GLY A 346 3.49 29.44 22.24
N ASP A 347 4.28 29.47 21.18
CA ASP A 347 4.88 30.71 20.69
C ASP A 347 3.77 31.75 20.54
N GLU A 348 3.92 32.89 21.22
CA GLU A 348 2.99 34.01 21.11
C GLU A 348 2.89 34.42 19.64
N PHE A 349 1.67 34.41 19.09
CA PHE A 349 1.36 34.92 17.75
C PHE A 349 2.08 36.26 17.54
N SER A 350 2.99 36.28 16.56
CA SER A 350 3.77 37.46 16.22
C SER A 350 3.09 38.21 15.08
N ASP A 351 3.34 39.52 14.95
CA ASP A 351 2.82 40.32 13.84
C ASP A 351 3.29 39.78 12.46
N ALA A 352 4.30 38.90 12.41
CA ALA A 352 4.77 38.24 11.18
C ALA A 352 3.83 37.11 10.70
N ASP A 353 2.98 36.56 11.58
CA ASP A 353 2.01 35.51 11.23
C ASP A 353 0.79 36.06 10.49
N ASP A 354 0.61 37.39 10.49
CA ASP A 354 -0.42 38.12 9.74
C ASP A 354 0.03 38.50 8.32
N GLU A 355 1.30 38.27 7.96
CA GLU A 355 1.77 38.53 6.60
C GLU A 355 1.29 37.44 5.63
N PRO A 356 0.81 37.82 4.42
CA PRO A 356 0.42 36.84 3.41
C PRO A 356 1.64 36.01 3.01
N ILE A 357 1.49 34.68 3.06
CA ILE A 357 2.52 33.73 2.61
C ILE A 357 2.78 33.98 1.12
N LEU A 358 3.86 34.68 0.82
CA LEU A 358 4.38 34.81 -0.53
C LEU A 358 5.13 33.51 -0.84
N LEU A 359 4.59 32.75 -1.79
CA LEU A 359 5.34 31.66 -2.40
C LEU A 359 6.31 32.32 -3.39
N ASP A 360 7.61 32.19 -3.16
CA ASP A 360 8.62 32.63 -4.12
C ASP A 360 8.38 31.92 -5.47
N ASP A 361 8.32 32.72 -6.55
CA ASP A 361 8.00 32.31 -7.93
C ASP A 361 8.97 31.28 -8.55
#